data_AF-A0A077YZP2-F1
#
_entry.id   AF-A0A077YZP2-F1
#
_cell.length_a   1.000
_cell.length_b   1.000
_cell.length_c   1.000
_cell.angle_alpha   90.00
_cell.angle_beta   90.00
_cell.angle_gamma   90.00
#
_symmetry.space_group_name_H-M   'P 1'
#
loop_
_entity.id
_entity.type
_entity.pdbx_description
1 polymer ?
#
loop_
_entity_poly.entity_id
_entity_poly.type
_entity_poly.pdbx_seq_one_letter_code
_entity_poly.pdbx_strand_id
1 'polypeptide(L)'
;MTTPAEPLVIEPTELTYENDYSMNQLRKLIISNPNQQLMLVFKVKLSHRELYQVTPSMAGKATIDIVLRPFNWTPSAAEKNRILIQALNVEEKPNDLKEVFDQGQMPLDVKINVTLPPPQ
;
A
#
# COMPACT_ATOMS: atom_id res chain seq x y z
N MET A 1 9.92 -22.15 -23.78
CA MET A 1 9.13 -22.22 -22.54
C MET A 1 9.45 -20.97 -21.75
N THR A 2 8.49 -20.07 -21.61
CA THR A 2 8.63 -18.86 -20.78
C THR A 2 8.31 -19.26 -19.35
N THR A 3 9.25 -19.05 -18.43
CA THR A 3 9.02 -19.19 -16.99
C THR A 3 7.81 -18.32 -16.63
N PRO A 4 6.81 -18.83 -15.88
CA PRO A 4 5.71 -17.99 -15.43
C PRO A 4 6.29 -16.78 -14.69
N ALA A 5 5.85 -15.58 -15.08
CA ALA A 5 6.32 -14.35 -14.47
C ALA A 5 6.13 -14.44 -12.95
N GLU A 6 7.18 -14.16 -12.19
CA GLU A 6 7.11 -14.14 -10.74
C GLU A 6 6.04 -13.12 -10.29
N PRO A 7 5.25 -13.42 -9.25
CA PRO A 7 4.22 -12.52 -8.78
C PRO A 7 4.83 -11.22 -8.24
N LEU A 8 4.04 -10.15 -8.27
CA LEU A 8 4.36 -8.94 -7.52
C LEU A 8 4.54 -9.28 -6.03
N VAL A 9 5.53 -8.67 -5.39
CA VAL A 9 5.79 -8.85 -3.96
C VAL A 9 5.61 -7.50 -3.25
N ILE A 10 4.86 -7.48 -2.16
CA ILE A 10 4.60 -6.27 -1.36
C ILE A 10 5.08 -6.51 0.06
N GLU A 11 6.03 -5.70 0.52
CA GLU A 11 6.65 -5.83 1.84
C GLU A 11 6.82 -4.47 2.54
N PRO A 12 6.74 -4.41 3.88
CA PRO A 12 6.25 -5.46 4.77
C PRO A 12 4.73 -5.69 4.63
N THR A 13 4.23 -6.84 5.05
CA THR A 13 2.79 -7.12 5.18
C THR A 13 2.20 -6.66 6.51
N GLU A 14 3.04 -6.14 7.40
CA GLU A 14 2.66 -5.63 8.72
C GLU A 14 3.34 -4.28 8.99
N LEU A 15 2.58 -3.34 9.55
CA LEU A 15 3.02 -2.01 9.94
C LEU A 15 2.67 -1.77 11.41
N THR A 16 3.69 -1.72 12.26
CA THR A 16 3.54 -1.31 13.66
C THR A 16 3.97 0.13 13.82
N TYR A 17 3.11 0.96 14.40
CA TYR A 17 3.39 2.35 14.73
C TYR A 17 3.75 2.48 16.21
N GLU A 18 4.50 3.52 16.55
CA GLU A 18 4.75 3.92 17.93
C GLU A 18 3.45 4.38 18.59
N ASN A 19 3.41 4.33 19.92
CA ASN A 19 2.29 4.79 20.74
C ASN A 19 2.25 6.32 20.94
N ASP A 20 3.20 7.07 20.36
CA ASP A 20 3.18 8.54 20.32
C ASP A 20 2.46 9.06 19.07
N TYR A 21 1.20 9.44 19.24
CA TYR A 21 0.33 9.97 18.18
C TYR A 21 0.32 11.50 18.08
N SER A 22 1.25 12.18 18.76
CA SER A 22 1.38 13.64 18.69
C SER A 22 2.12 14.11 17.43
N MET A 23 2.86 13.21 16.77
CA MET A 23 3.71 13.51 15.62
C MET A 23 3.42 12.61 14.42
N ASN A 24 3.85 13.05 13.24
CA ASN A 24 3.81 12.24 12.03
C ASN A 24 4.72 11.02 12.18
N GLN A 25 4.20 9.84 11.88
CA GLN A 25 5.00 8.61 11.86
C GLN A 25 5.06 8.03 10.45
N LEU A 26 6.26 7.90 9.89
CA LEU A 26 6.48 7.34 8.55
C LEU A 26 6.69 5.83 8.62
N ARG A 27 6.03 5.12 7.70
CA ARG A 27 6.33 3.74 7.33
C ARG A 27 6.45 3.63 5.81
N LYS A 28 7.24 2.67 5.34
CA LYS A 28 7.47 2.46 3.90
C LYS A 28 6.99 1.07 3.52
N LEU A 29 6.26 1.00 2.42
CA LEU A 29 5.94 -0.25 1.73
C LEU A 29 6.69 -0.28 0.40
N ILE A 30 7.17 -1.44 0.00
CA ILE A 30 7.91 -1.66 -1.23
C ILE A 30 7.13 -2.65 -2.06
N ILE A 31 6.83 -2.28 -3.30
CA ILE A 31 6.31 -3.19 -4.32
C ILE A 31 7.45 -3.56 -5.25
N SER A 32 7.83 -4.84 -5.21
CA SER A 32 8.81 -5.42 -6.11
C SER A 32 8.10 -6.02 -7.31
N ASN A 33 8.41 -5.50 -8.50
CA ASN A 33 7.97 -6.09 -9.76
C ASN A 33 9.14 -6.85 -10.40
N PRO A 34 9.12 -8.20 -10.38
CA PRO A 34 10.18 -9.00 -10.98
C PRO A 34 10.15 -8.93 -12.52
N ASN A 35 9.00 -8.57 -13.11
CA ASN A 35 8.88 -8.39 -14.56
C ASN A 35 9.13 -6.94 -14.96
N GLN A 36 10.39 -6.62 -15.26
CA GLN A 36 10.80 -5.28 -15.69
C GLN A 36 10.24 -4.84 -17.05
N GLN A 37 9.65 -5.74 -17.83
CA GLN A 37 9.01 -5.40 -19.11
C GLN A 37 7.58 -4.87 -18.93
N LEU A 38 6.94 -5.16 -17.80
CA LEU A 38 5.59 -4.70 -17.49
C LEU A 38 5.65 -3.47 -16.59
N MET A 39 4.76 -2.52 -16.86
CA MET A 39 4.55 -1.38 -15.98
C MET A 39 3.72 -1.82 -14.77
N LEU A 40 4.20 -1.45 -13.58
CA LEU A 40 3.45 -1.63 -12.35
C LEU A 40 2.44 -0.48 -12.19
N VAL A 41 1.18 -0.82 -11.97
CA VAL A 41 0.14 0.11 -11.49
C VAL A 41 -0.40 -0.40 -10.17
N PHE A 42 -0.71 0.52 -9.25
CA PHE A 42 -1.26 0.14 -7.95
C PHE A 42 -2.22 1.20 -7.42
N LYS A 43 -3.07 0.80 -6.49
CA LYS A 43 -3.91 1.69 -5.69
C LYS A 43 -3.88 1.27 -4.23
N VAL A 44 -3.91 2.26 -3.35
CA VAL A 44 -3.93 2.06 -1.89
C VAL A 44 -5.32 2.41 -1.37
N LYS A 45 -5.95 1.46 -0.69
CA LYS A 45 -7.23 1.63 -0.01
C LYS A 45 -6.99 1.64 1.49
N LEU A 46 -7.55 2.64 2.16
CA LEU A 46 -7.42 2.88 3.59
C LEU A 46 -8.81 2.88 4.22
N SER A 47 -8.99 2.23 5.36
CA SER A 47 -10.25 2.35 6.12
C SER A 47 -10.41 3.72 6.77
N HIS A 48 -9.31 4.33 7.19
CA HIS A 48 -9.24 5.66 7.82
C HIS A 48 -8.40 6.63 6.99
N ARG A 49 -8.94 7.12 5.86
CA ARG A 49 -8.20 8.01 4.93
C ARG A 49 -7.70 9.28 5.60
N GLU A 50 -8.43 9.78 6.58
CA GLU A 50 -8.11 10.95 7.38
C GLU A 50 -6.84 10.76 8.24
N LEU A 51 -6.51 9.55 8.64
CA LEU A 51 -5.34 9.28 9.47
C LEU A 51 -4.04 9.21 8.66
N TYR A 52 -4.12 9.06 7.35
CA TYR A 52 -2.95 8.78 6.52
C TYR A 52 -2.70 9.81 5.43
N GLN A 53 -1.43 10.03 5.17
CA GLN A 53 -0.94 10.59 3.91
C GLN A 53 -0.12 9.52 3.20
N VAL A 54 -0.45 9.27 1.93
CA VAL A 54 0.20 8.25 1.11
C VAL A 54 0.91 8.93 -0.05
N THR A 55 2.23 8.73 -0.14
CA THR A 55 3.06 9.32 -1.20
C THR A 55 3.76 8.19 -1.97
N PRO A 56 3.41 7.97 -3.24
CA PRO A 56 4.12 7.01 -4.09
C PRO A 56 5.44 7.60 -4.60
N SER A 57 6.49 6.78 -4.65
CA SER A 57 7.79 7.10 -5.24
C SER A 57 8.24 5.94 -6.14
N MET A 58 8.62 6.25 -7.37
CA MET A 58 9.02 5.26 -8.39
C MET A 58 10.53 5.26 -8.67
N ALA A 59 11.35 5.76 -7.73
CA ALA A 59 12.80 5.81 -7.89
C ALA A 59 13.44 4.41 -7.73
N GLY A 60 13.53 3.65 -8.83
CA GLY A 60 14.17 2.33 -8.91
C GLY A 60 13.29 1.17 -8.44
N LYS A 61 12.67 1.29 -7.26
CA LYS A 61 11.61 0.40 -6.78
C LYS A 61 10.37 1.24 -6.48
N ALA A 62 9.19 0.67 -6.70
CA ALA A 62 7.95 1.32 -6.29
C ALA A 62 7.89 1.30 -4.76
N THR A 63 8.13 2.46 -4.16
CA THR A 63 8.04 2.67 -2.72
C THR A 63 6.80 3.50 -2.43
N ILE A 64 6.06 3.13 -1.40
CA ILE A 64 4.89 3.85 -0.93
C ILE A 64 5.19 4.31 0.49
N ASP A 65 5.34 5.62 0.66
CA ASP A 65 5.47 6.23 1.97
C ASP A 65 4.07 6.40 2.57
N ILE A 66 3.83 5.74 3.70
CA ILE A 66 2.59 5.83 4.49
C ILE A 66 2.89 6.58 5.77
N VAL A 67 2.46 7.83 5.81
CA VAL A 67 2.59 8.72 6.96
C VAL A 67 1.29 8.66 7.76
N LEU A 68 1.36 8.16 8.99
CA LEU A 68 0.30 8.31 9.97
C LEU A 68 0.38 9.73 10.54
N ARG A 69 -0.69 10.51 10.37
CA ARG A 69 -0.83 11.87 10.87
C ARG A 69 -1.18 11.87 12.36
N PRO A 70 -0.88 12.96 13.10
CA PRO A 70 -1.32 13.12 14.47
C PRO A 70 -2.82 12.94 14.59
N PHE A 71 -3.25 12.19 15.60
CA PHE A 71 -4.67 11.97 15.88
C PHE A 71 -4.91 11.55 17.33
N ASN A 72 -6.16 11.67 17.77
CA ASN A 72 -6.57 11.16 19.07
C ASN A 72 -6.85 9.67 18.97
N TRP A 73 -6.02 8.85 19.62
CA TRP A 73 -6.17 7.40 19.61
C TRP A 73 -7.51 6.97 20.20
N THR A 74 -8.16 6.00 19.55
CA THR A 74 -9.35 5.32 20.08
C THR A 74 -9.25 3.81 19.79
N PRO A 75 -9.85 2.94 20.62
CA PRO A 75 -9.88 1.50 20.35
C PRO A 75 -10.49 1.18 18.98
N SER A 76 -11.55 1.90 18.58
CA SER A 76 -12.18 1.70 17.27
C SER A 76 -11.25 2.07 16.12
N ALA A 77 -10.40 3.10 16.26
CA ALA A 77 -9.42 3.45 15.23
C ALA A 77 -8.34 2.37 15.11
N ALA A 78 -7.92 1.75 16.21
CA ALA A 78 -6.95 0.65 16.20
C ALA A 78 -7.54 -0.65 15.58
N GLU A 79 -8.73 -1.06 16.01
CA GLU A 79 -9.34 -2.35 15.61
C GLU A 79 -9.85 -2.35 14.15
N LYS A 80 -10.32 -1.20 13.66
CA LYS A 80 -10.89 -1.08 12.31
C LYS A 80 -9.87 -0.59 11.29
N ASN A 81 -8.62 -0.38 11.69
CA ASN A 81 -7.58 0.07 10.78
C ASN A 81 -7.19 -1.03 9.78
N ARG A 82 -7.32 -0.72 8.50
CA ARG A 82 -6.99 -1.65 7.42
C ARG A 82 -6.39 -0.87 6.27
N ILE A 83 -5.28 -1.37 5.77
CA ILE A 83 -4.65 -0.90 4.54
C ILE A 83 -4.68 -2.07 3.55
N LEU A 84 -5.16 -1.81 2.35
CA LEU A 84 -5.22 -2.77 1.25
C LEU A 84 -4.49 -2.17 0.06
N ILE A 85 -3.47 -2.86 -0.44
CA ILE A 85 -2.82 -2.53 -1.70
C ILE A 85 -3.35 -3.47 -2.77
N GLN A 86 -3.78 -2.88 -3.88
CA GLN A 86 -4.13 -3.61 -5.09
C GLN A 86 -3.11 -3.25 -6.16
N ALA A 87 -2.39 -4.23 -6.69
CA ALA A 87 -1.32 -4.02 -7.65
C ALA A 87 -1.52 -4.90 -8.90
N LEU A 88 -1.17 -4.35 -10.06
CA LEU A 88 -1.30 -5.00 -11.37
C LEU A 88 -0.05 -4.71 -12.20
N ASN A 89 0.32 -5.68 -13.01
CA ASN A 89 1.29 -5.50 -14.09
C ASN A 89 0.52 -5.30 -15.39
N VAL A 90 0.85 -4.23 -16.11
CA VAL A 90 0.24 -3.87 -17.40
C VAL A 90 1.31 -3.70 -18.46
N GLU A 91 0.99 -4.04 -19.71
CA GLU A 91 1.95 -3.98 -20.82
C GLU A 91 2.27 -2.53 -21.22
N GLU A 92 1.28 -1.66 -21.16
CA GLU A 92 1.39 -0.25 -21.54
C GLU A 92 0.86 0.66 -20.43
N LYS A 93 1.34 1.91 -20.41
CA LYS A 93 0.84 2.91 -19.48
C LYS A 93 -0.62 3.19 -19.79
N PRO A 94 -1.56 2.91 -18.86
CA PRO A 94 -2.97 3.13 -19.13
C PRO A 94 -3.29 4.63 -19.16
N ASN A 95 -4.23 5.00 -20.02
CA ASN A 95 -4.77 6.36 -20.07
C ASN A 95 -5.63 6.65 -18.84
N ASP A 96 -6.40 5.67 -18.38
CA ASP A 96 -7.19 5.74 -17.16
C ASP A 96 -6.87 4.55 -16.24
N LEU A 97 -6.26 4.85 -15.09
CA LEU A 97 -5.98 3.85 -14.06
C LEU A 97 -7.27 3.22 -13.51
N LYS A 98 -8.36 3.98 -13.45
CA LYS A 98 -9.65 3.47 -12.98
C LYS A 98 -10.15 2.38 -13.91
N GLU A 99 -10.13 2.62 -15.22
CA GLU A 99 -10.53 1.63 -16.21
C GLU A 99 -9.73 0.34 -16.09
N VAL A 100 -8.41 0.40 -15.89
CA VAL A 100 -7.58 -0.81 -15.71
C VAL A 100 -8.07 -1.68 -14.56
N PHE A 101 -8.40 -1.07 -13.41
CA PHE A 101 -8.90 -1.82 -12.28
C PHE A 101 -10.35 -2.28 -12.44
N ASP A 102 -11.11 -1.70 -13.38
CA ASP A 102 -12.50 -2.04 -13.68
C ASP A 102 -12.61 -3.05 -14.85
N GLN A 103 -11.58 -3.18 -15.69
CA GLN A 103 -11.50 -4.07 -16.87
C GLN A 103 -11.41 -5.58 -16.54
N GLY A 104 -11.52 -5.97 -15.27
CA GLY A 104 -11.63 -7.37 -14.86
C GLY A 104 -10.30 -8.14 -14.73
N GLN A 105 -9.15 -7.50 -14.95
CA GLN A 105 -7.88 -8.07 -14.51
C GLN A 105 -7.86 -8.16 -12.99
N MET A 106 -7.67 -9.35 -12.43
CA MET A 106 -7.63 -9.55 -10.99
C MET A 106 -6.31 -8.97 -10.43
N PRO A 107 -6.36 -7.87 -9.65
CA PRO A 107 -5.16 -7.36 -9.00
C PRO A 107 -4.63 -8.35 -7.97
N LEU A 108 -3.32 -8.28 -7.72
CA LEU A 108 -2.77 -8.79 -6.48
C LEU A 108 -3.28 -7.93 -5.34
N ASP A 109 -4.05 -8.55 -4.44
CA ASP A 109 -4.62 -7.91 -3.26
C ASP A 109 -3.79 -8.29 -2.02
N VAL A 110 -3.10 -7.31 -1.45
CA VAL A 110 -2.33 -7.50 -0.21
C VAL A 110 -2.92 -6.66 0.89
N LYS A 111 -3.41 -7.34 1.93
CA LYS A 111 -3.83 -6.71 3.18
C LYS A 111 -2.60 -6.47 4.04
N ILE A 112 -2.44 -5.24 4.50
CA ILE A 112 -1.37 -4.85 5.41
C ILE A 112 -1.98 -4.77 6.81
N ASN A 113 -1.46 -5.58 7.73
CA ASN A 113 -1.87 -5.55 9.13
C ASN A 113 -1.30 -4.29 9.78
N VAL A 114 -2.15 -3.47 10.38
CA VAL A 114 -1.71 -2.24 11.05
C VAL A 114 -1.88 -2.38 12.55
N THR A 115 -0.80 -2.19 13.29
CA THR A 115 -0.80 -2.20 14.75
C THR A 115 -0.65 -0.77 15.27
N LEU A 116 -1.67 -0.31 15.99
CA LEU A 116 -1.71 0.97 16.68
C LEU A 116 -1.80 0.74 18.21
N PRO A 117 -0.67 0.56 18.92
CA PRO A 117 -0.69 0.31 20.37
C PRO A 117 -1.34 1.46 21.15
N PRO A 118 -1.96 1.22 22.31
CA PRO A 118 -2.52 2.29 23.12
C PRO A 118 -1.43 3.28 23.57
N PRO A 119 -1.75 4.59 23.73
CA PRO A 119 -0.82 5.57 24.26
C PRO A 119 -0.36 5.19 25.68
N GLN A 120 0.89 5.52 26.01
CA GLN A 120 1.46 5.37 27.35
C GLN A 120 1.11 6.55 28.26
#